data_AF-A0A318U649-F1
#
_entry.id   AF-A0A318U649-F1
#
_cell.length_a   1.000
_cell.length_b   1.000
_cell.length_c   1.000
_cell.angle_alpha   90.00
_cell.angle_beta   90.00
_cell.angle_gamma   90.00
#
_symmetry.space_group_name_H-M   'P 1'
#
loop_
_entity.id
_entity.type
_entity.pdbx_description
1 polymer ?
#
loop_
_entity_poly.entity_id
_entity_poly.type
_entity_poly.pdbx_seq_one_letter_code
_entity_poly.pdbx_strand_id
1 'polypeptide(L)'
;MHTKIIDPKNSSNKAIYDNKGSSARAINYMNKENADKNIGIFFNEKEDNILHDEVIKKIDSNVNGLKEDESKFDSIVVSPSNEELLHIGNDQIKLKEFVCEVMKNYSNNFNSKQKNYQKKEPVILLDFGSAKYKFDQENKESFFVKFKDSKNVERYIWGIDLKRTMENSNVVKGDKVHIDHLGQSQVKVMVKEKQADGRFIEREKTVLRNEWEVVTDDYRKQVPLKIKDTPKMEAPELVWYAAIHNTREYELKDEKISLRITDLKKQGLSKLDIFKEVKKDMFLLKYKPTQRDIEYFYDNGPVMSGEIKPGDNRHIHIIVSRRDKEMKRTLNNSNRNSFNRVEFFERNSESFNMSFNFTKSQHTLFDKRWKMFQHRIDHMNLKYAFPSGYLDSKKLFNVYADQRYHDNFSKNFWKLENGFKKGTVPADPIAFVALGSNRIPFEKENNVSLADMMGSMKSLGGAMGEGGDQEITLLLNKLRRRRNQRSQDQGRNK
;
A
#
# COMPACT_ATOMS: atom_id res chain seq x y z
N MET A 1 -13.56 -7.71 0.26
CA MET A 1 -12.84 -8.58 -0.67
C MET A 1 -11.34 -8.49 -0.44
N HIS A 2 -10.59 -9.60 -0.30
CA HIS A 2 -9.12 -9.53 -0.20
C HIS A 2 -8.48 -9.55 -1.60
N THR A 3 -7.73 -8.51 -1.95
CA THR A 3 -6.94 -8.43 -3.20
C THR A 3 -5.46 -8.30 -2.88
N LYS A 4 -4.60 -8.98 -3.66
CA LYS A 4 -3.14 -8.92 -3.51
C LYS A 4 -2.46 -8.89 -4.86
N ILE A 5 -1.44 -8.05 -5.00
CA ILE A 5 -0.46 -8.15 -6.11
C ILE A 5 0.67 -9.07 -5.63
N ILE A 6 0.94 -10.14 -6.36
CA ILE A 6 2.03 -11.08 -6.07
C ILE A 6 3.36 -10.37 -6.32
N ASP A 7 4.23 -10.40 -5.31
CA ASP A 7 5.64 -10.04 -5.47
C ASP A 7 6.43 -11.33 -5.76
N PRO A 8 6.97 -11.51 -6.98
CA PRO A 8 7.68 -12.72 -7.36
C PRO A 8 8.85 -13.04 -6.41
N LYS A 9 9.52 -12.02 -5.86
CA LYS A 9 10.68 -12.21 -4.98
C LYS A 9 10.31 -12.77 -3.61
N ASN A 10 9.09 -12.48 -3.15
CA ASN A 10 8.57 -12.80 -1.83
C ASN A 10 7.46 -13.86 -1.85
N SER A 11 7.15 -14.43 -3.02
CA SER A 11 6.22 -15.55 -3.15
C SER A 11 6.87 -16.85 -2.65
N SER A 12 6.08 -17.77 -2.09
CA SER A 12 6.52 -19.17 -1.88
C SER A 12 6.79 -19.87 -3.21
N ASN A 13 6.10 -19.44 -4.27
CA ASN A 13 6.18 -19.98 -5.63
C ASN A 13 6.94 -19.03 -6.57
N LYS A 14 8.16 -18.63 -6.20
CA LYS A 14 8.95 -17.63 -6.94
C LYS A 14 9.12 -17.95 -8.42
N ALA A 15 9.40 -19.22 -8.75
CA ALA A 15 9.65 -19.66 -10.11
C ALA A 15 8.40 -19.61 -11.00
N ILE A 16 7.21 -19.81 -10.42
CA ILE A 16 5.92 -19.78 -11.13
C ILE A 16 5.57 -18.35 -11.52
N TYR A 17 5.74 -17.41 -10.59
CA TYR A 17 5.37 -16.01 -10.80
C TYR A 17 6.54 -15.12 -11.22
N ASP A 18 7.67 -15.70 -11.62
CA ASP A 18 8.75 -14.91 -12.21
C ASP A 18 8.23 -14.18 -13.44
N ASN A 19 8.40 -12.87 -13.43
CA ASN A 19 7.78 -11.99 -14.40
C ASN A 19 8.76 -11.34 -15.35
N LYS A 20 10.05 -11.73 -15.36
CA LYS A 20 11.04 -11.15 -16.28
C LYS A 20 11.05 -11.78 -17.67
N GLY A 21 10.50 -12.98 -17.81
CA GLY A 21 10.39 -13.71 -19.06
C GLY A 21 8.94 -13.96 -19.49
N SER A 22 8.73 -15.11 -20.12
CA SER A 22 7.41 -15.57 -20.57
C SER A 22 6.44 -15.75 -19.40
N SER A 23 5.17 -15.43 -19.65
CA SER A 23 4.04 -15.69 -18.76
C SER A 23 3.62 -17.16 -18.70
N ALA A 24 4.20 -18.05 -19.51
CA ALA A 24 3.83 -19.45 -19.62
C ALA A 24 3.78 -20.20 -18.29
N ARG A 25 4.77 -20.00 -17.39
CA ARG A 25 4.76 -20.67 -16.08
C ARG A 25 3.58 -20.24 -15.20
N ALA A 26 3.30 -18.94 -15.17
CA ALA A 26 2.19 -18.39 -14.40
C ALA A 26 0.85 -18.86 -14.97
N ILE A 27 0.68 -18.82 -16.29
CA ILE A 27 -0.56 -19.22 -16.97
C ILE A 27 -0.78 -20.74 -16.87
N ASN A 28 0.27 -21.56 -17.01
CA ASN A 28 0.18 -23.00 -16.79
C ASN A 28 -0.23 -23.33 -15.36
N TYR A 29 0.27 -22.59 -14.37
CA TYR A 29 -0.16 -22.74 -12.99
C TYR A 29 -1.64 -22.34 -12.82
N MET A 30 -2.10 -21.28 -13.48
CA MET A 30 -3.52 -20.88 -13.47
C MET A 30 -4.42 -21.92 -14.15
N ASN A 31 -3.89 -22.70 -15.10
CA ASN A 31 -4.63 -23.77 -15.77
C ASN A 31 -4.54 -25.13 -15.06
N LYS A 32 -3.93 -25.21 -13.86
CA LYS A 32 -3.62 -26.50 -13.21
C LYS A 32 -4.84 -27.33 -12.80
N GLU A 33 -5.97 -26.68 -12.52
CA GLU A 33 -7.22 -27.34 -12.15
C GLU A 33 -7.95 -27.91 -13.37
N ASN A 34 -7.55 -27.52 -14.58
CA ASN A 34 -8.17 -27.96 -15.80
C ASN A 34 -7.39 -29.13 -16.41
N ALA A 35 -8.02 -30.30 -16.44
CA ALA A 35 -7.43 -31.50 -17.03
C ALA A 35 -7.30 -31.40 -18.56
N ASP A 36 -8.20 -30.67 -19.23
CA ASP A 36 -8.18 -30.49 -20.69
C ASP A 36 -7.78 -29.07 -21.08
N LYS A 37 -6.54 -28.94 -21.57
CA LYS A 37 -5.96 -27.67 -22.01
C LYS A 37 -6.63 -27.07 -23.26
N ASN A 38 -7.47 -27.83 -23.96
CA ASN A 38 -8.28 -27.36 -25.08
C ASN A 38 -9.58 -26.68 -24.63
N ILE A 39 -9.88 -26.69 -23.33
CA ILE A 39 -10.98 -25.92 -22.76
C ILE A 39 -10.42 -24.59 -22.24
N GLY A 40 -10.94 -23.50 -22.77
CA GLY A 40 -10.58 -22.17 -22.31
C GLY A 40 -11.24 -21.87 -20.97
N ILE A 41 -10.43 -21.49 -19.99
CA ILE A 41 -10.89 -21.11 -18.64
C ILE A 41 -10.67 -19.63 -18.34
N PHE A 42 -9.97 -18.93 -19.24
CA PHE A 42 -9.61 -17.54 -19.05
C PHE A 42 -10.72 -16.63 -19.57
N PHE A 43 -10.88 -15.49 -18.92
CA PHE A 43 -11.79 -14.44 -19.35
C PHE A 43 -11.14 -13.07 -19.22
N ASN A 44 -11.70 -12.08 -19.92
CA ASN A 44 -11.38 -10.66 -19.77
C ASN A 44 -12.69 -9.85 -19.78
N GLU A 45 -12.60 -8.54 -20.02
CA GLU A 45 -13.78 -7.64 -20.07
C GLU A 45 -14.81 -8.05 -21.13
N LYS A 46 -14.37 -8.65 -22.25
CA LYS A 46 -15.18 -8.86 -23.46
C LYS A 46 -15.36 -10.31 -23.86
N GLU A 47 -14.39 -11.15 -23.51
CA GLU A 47 -14.25 -12.52 -23.98
C GLU A 47 -14.25 -13.47 -22.78
N ASP A 48 -14.87 -14.63 -22.97
CA ASP A 48 -14.88 -15.74 -22.02
C ASP A 48 -14.37 -17.01 -22.73
N ASN A 49 -14.04 -18.05 -21.97
CA ASN A 49 -13.54 -19.33 -22.46
C ASN A 49 -12.29 -19.21 -23.37
N ILE A 50 -11.36 -18.33 -22.99
CA ILE A 50 -10.12 -18.08 -23.72
C ILE A 50 -9.09 -19.17 -23.39
N LEU A 51 -8.43 -19.68 -24.42
CA LEU A 51 -7.43 -20.74 -24.28
C LEU A 51 -6.14 -20.25 -23.63
N HIS A 52 -5.51 -21.14 -22.85
CA HIS A 52 -4.28 -20.81 -22.13
C HIS A 52 -3.13 -20.36 -23.07
N ASP A 53 -2.94 -21.03 -24.21
CA ASP A 53 -1.92 -20.67 -25.21
C ASP A 53 -2.18 -19.30 -25.86
N GLU A 54 -3.44 -18.94 -26.03
CA GLU A 54 -3.83 -17.63 -26.54
C GLU A 54 -3.46 -16.52 -25.53
N VAL A 55 -3.70 -16.76 -24.25
CA VAL A 55 -3.31 -15.83 -23.17
C VAL A 55 -1.80 -15.66 -23.13
N ILE A 56 -1.02 -16.74 -23.23
CA ILE A 56 0.45 -16.68 -23.26
C ILE A 56 0.90 -15.79 -24.43
N LYS A 57 0.37 -16.06 -25.64
CA LYS A 57 0.72 -15.30 -26.83
C LYS A 57 0.36 -13.81 -26.70
N LYS A 58 -0.84 -13.49 -26.21
CA LYS A 58 -1.31 -12.09 -26.07
C LYS A 58 -0.54 -11.32 -25.00
N ILE A 59 -0.15 -11.95 -23.89
CA ILE A 59 0.68 -11.31 -22.85
C ILE A 59 2.14 -11.17 -23.30
N ASP A 60 2.75 -12.24 -23.82
CA ASP A 60 4.18 -12.25 -24.14
C ASP A 60 4.54 -11.39 -25.35
N SER A 61 3.58 -11.13 -26.25
CA SER A 61 3.76 -10.18 -27.36
C SER A 61 3.58 -8.72 -26.95
N ASN A 62 2.95 -8.44 -25.80
CA ASN A 62 2.63 -7.09 -25.33
C ASN A 62 3.74 -6.49 -24.45
N VAL A 63 5.00 -6.57 -24.90
CA VAL A 63 6.19 -6.21 -24.10
C VAL A 63 7.14 -5.22 -24.78
N ASN A 64 6.72 -4.61 -25.89
CA ASN A 64 7.58 -3.75 -26.72
C ASN A 64 8.21 -2.61 -25.91
N GLY A 65 9.55 -2.50 -25.99
CA GLY A 65 10.32 -1.46 -25.31
C GLY A 65 10.62 -1.75 -23.83
N LEU A 66 10.29 -2.95 -23.33
CA LEU A 66 10.81 -3.45 -22.05
C LEU A 66 12.13 -4.18 -22.28
N LYS A 67 13.09 -3.99 -21.38
CA LYS A 67 14.37 -4.73 -21.38
C LYS A 67 14.18 -6.18 -20.93
N GLU A 68 15.15 -7.03 -21.19
CA GLU A 68 15.12 -8.45 -20.80
C GLU A 68 14.90 -8.64 -19.29
N ASP A 69 15.55 -7.84 -18.46
CA ASP A 69 15.52 -7.95 -17.00
C ASP A 69 14.33 -7.22 -16.33
N GLU A 70 13.51 -6.51 -17.10
CA GLU A 70 12.32 -5.82 -16.63
C GLU A 70 11.12 -6.75 -16.54
N SER A 71 10.22 -6.53 -15.58
CA SER A 71 8.98 -7.30 -15.48
C SER A 71 8.09 -7.09 -16.70
N LYS A 72 7.57 -8.17 -17.27
CA LYS A 72 6.70 -8.26 -18.43
C LYS A 72 5.21 -8.30 -18.09
N PHE A 73 4.88 -8.80 -16.89
CA PHE A 73 3.51 -8.86 -16.40
C PHE A 73 3.45 -8.70 -14.87
N ASP A 74 2.24 -8.45 -14.38
CA ASP A 74 1.86 -8.47 -12.98
C ASP A 74 0.87 -9.61 -12.73
N SER A 75 0.95 -10.24 -11.57
CA SER A 75 -0.02 -11.27 -11.14
C SER A 75 -0.79 -10.76 -9.93
N ILE A 76 -2.12 -10.79 -10.01
CA ILE A 76 -3.03 -10.33 -8.97
C ILE A 76 -3.87 -11.53 -8.52
N VAL A 77 -4.18 -11.59 -7.23
CA VAL A 77 -5.10 -12.57 -6.65
C VAL A 77 -6.25 -11.83 -6.01
N VAL A 78 -7.47 -12.22 -6.36
CA VAL A 78 -8.70 -11.82 -5.68
C VAL A 78 -9.21 -13.03 -4.91
N SER A 79 -9.40 -12.88 -3.61
CA SER A 79 -9.77 -13.95 -2.69
C SER A 79 -10.99 -13.50 -1.89
N PRO A 80 -12.21 -13.85 -2.31
CA PRO A 80 -13.38 -13.65 -1.48
C PRO A 80 -13.28 -14.51 -0.23
N SER A 81 -13.80 -13.99 0.87
CA SER A 81 -14.05 -14.81 2.07
C SER A 81 -15.32 -15.64 1.92
N ASN A 82 -15.49 -16.67 2.75
CA ASN A 82 -16.70 -17.49 2.74
C ASN A 82 -17.98 -16.66 2.95
N GLU A 83 -17.93 -15.64 3.81
CA GLU A 83 -19.05 -14.71 4.00
C GLU A 83 -19.38 -13.93 2.72
N GLU A 84 -18.34 -13.46 2.01
CA GLU A 84 -18.50 -12.73 0.75
C GLU A 84 -19.04 -13.63 -0.36
N LEU A 85 -18.57 -14.88 -0.45
CA LEU A 85 -19.04 -15.89 -1.40
C LEU A 85 -20.51 -16.25 -1.15
N LEU A 86 -20.87 -16.53 0.10
CA LEU A 86 -22.25 -16.83 0.50
C LEU A 86 -23.18 -15.64 0.20
N HIS A 87 -22.75 -14.41 0.48
CA HIS A 87 -23.53 -13.20 0.26
C HIS A 87 -23.91 -13.00 -1.21
N ILE A 88 -22.98 -13.28 -2.13
CA ILE A 88 -23.27 -13.18 -3.57
C ILE A 88 -24.00 -14.42 -4.11
N GLY A 89 -24.33 -15.40 -3.26
CA GLY A 89 -25.00 -16.64 -3.65
C GLY A 89 -24.07 -17.62 -4.35
N ASN A 90 -22.78 -17.56 -4.06
CA ASN A 90 -21.77 -18.40 -4.71
C ASN A 90 -21.74 -18.23 -6.24
N ASP A 91 -22.14 -17.07 -6.75
CA ASP A 91 -22.37 -16.81 -8.17
C ASP A 91 -21.07 -16.45 -8.91
N GLN A 92 -20.70 -17.26 -9.91
CA GLN A 92 -19.50 -17.06 -10.72
C GLN A 92 -19.60 -15.83 -11.64
N ILE A 93 -20.80 -15.49 -12.12
CA ILE A 93 -21.02 -14.33 -13.00
C ILE A 93 -20.72 -13.05 -12.21
N LYS A 94 -21.25 -12.93 -11.00
CA LYS A 94 -20.95 -11.80 -10.09
C LYS A 94 -19.46 -11.70 -9.76
N LEU A 95 -18.76 -12.83 -9.62
CA LEU A 95 -17.30 -12.82 -9.45
C LEU A 95 -16.58 -12.27 -10.69
N LYS A 96 -16.99 -12.64 -11.91
CA LYS A 96 -16.42 -12.09 -13.15
C LYS A 96 -16.69 -10.59 -13.26
N GLU A 97 -17.91 -10.15 -13.00
CA GLU A 97 -18.28 -8.72 -12.97
C GLU A 97 -17.42 -7.93 -11.98
N PHE A 98 -17.23 -8.48 -10.78
CA PHE A 98 -16.37 -7.87 -9.78
C PHE A 98 -14.90 -7.81 -10.21
N VAL A 99 -14.40 -8.83 -10.91
CA VAL A 99 -13.02 -8.81 -11.46
C VAL A 99 -12.86 -7.68 -12.48
N CYS A 100 -13.86 -7.42 -13.32
CA CYS A 100 -13.84 -6.24 -14.21
C CYS A 100 -13.77 -4.93 -13.41
N GLU A 101 -14.49 -4.82 -12.29
CA GLU A 101 -14.41 -3.66 -11.39
C GLU A 101 -13.03 -3.53 -10.72
N VAL A 102 -12.40 -4.64 -10.32
CA VAL A 102 -11.02 -4.67 -9.85
C VAL A 102 -10.07 -4.11 -10.90
N MET A 103 -10.28 -4.42 -12.17
CA MET A 103 -9.43 -3.93 -13.26
C MET A 103 -9.64 -2.44 -13.58
N LYS A 104 -10.84 -1.90 -13.38
CA LYS A 104 -11.09 -0.44 -13.37
C LYS A 104 -10.39 0.25 -12.20
N ASN A 105 -10.42 -0.37 -11.02
CA ASN A 105 -9.67 0.15 -9.87
C ASN A 105 -8.15 0.11 -10.12
N TYR A 106 -7.67 -0.92 -10.84
CA TYR A 106 -6.27 -1.06 -11.21
C TYR A 106 -5.82 0.05 -12.16
N SER A 107 -6.55 0.29 -13.26
CA SER A 107 -6.26 1.37 -14.21
C SER A 107 -6.27 2.74 -13.53
N ASN A 108 -7.32 3.03 -12.75
CA ASN A 108 -7.51 4.31 -12.08
C ASN A 108 -6.41 4.64 -11.07
N ASN A 109 -5.79 3.63 -10.47
CA ASN A 109 -4.73 3.83 -9.48
C ASN A 109 -3.47 4.51 -10.10
N PHE A 110 -3.25 4.31 -11.40
CA PHE A 110 -2.17 4.97 -12.15
C PHE A 110 -2.41 6.47 -12.41
N ASN A 111 -3.63 6.96 -12.18
CA ASN A 111 -4.01 8.37 -12.38
C ASN A 111 -3.73 9.25 -11.14
N SER A 112 -3.25 8.66 -10.03
CA SER A 112 -3.07 9.31 -8.72
C SER A 112 -2.06 10.47 -8.70
N LYS A 113 -1.15 10.57 -9.69
CA LYS A 113 -0.21 11.71 -9.81
C LYS A 113 -0.88 13.08 -9.94
N GLN A 114 -2.13 13.13 -10.39
CA GLN A 114 -2.87 14.40 -10.52
C GLN A 114 -3.23 15.03 -9.16
N LYS A 115 -3.22 14.25 -8.05
CA LYS A 115 -3.78 14.70 -6.77
C LYS A 115 -2.78 15.36 -5.81
N ASN A 116 -1.46 15.27 -6.06
CA ASN A 116 -0.44 15.73 -5.10
C ASN A 116 0.74 16.43 -5.80
N TYR A 117 0.47 17.52 -6.53
CA TYR A 117 1.55 18.46 -6.83
C TYR A 117 1.92 19.22 -5.56
N GLN A 118 2.87 18.68 -4.78
CA GLN A 118 3.51 19.47 -3.74
C GLN A 118 4.43 20.47 -4.42
N LYS A 119 4.21 21.77 -4.15
CA LYS A 119 5.10 22.86 -4.58
C LYS A 119 6.54 22.46 -4.24
N LYS A 120 7.36 22.19 -5.25
CA LYS A 120 8.76 21.83 -5.04
C LYS A 120 9.55 23.09 -4.70
N GLU A 121 10.53 22.93 -3.83
CA GLU A 121 11.51 23.98 -3.56
C GLU A 121 12.36 24.22 -4.82
N PRO A 122 12.78 25.47 -5.09
CA PRO A 122 13.69 25.76 -6.18
C PRO A 122 15.02 25.01 -6.01
N VAL A 123 15.65 24.69 -7.14
CA VAL A 123 16.94 24.00 -7.22
C VAL A 123 17.96 24.89 -7.90
N ILE A 124 19.26 24.66 -7.68
CA ILE A 124 20.31 25.40 -8.36
C ILE A 124 20.70 24.66 -9.64
N LEU A 125 20.56 25.30 -10.78
CA LEU A 125 20.96 24.74 -12.08
C LEU A 125 22.50 24.63 -12.14
N LEU A 126 23.02 23.42 -12.37
CA LEU A 126 24.46 23.19 -12.45
C LEU A 126 24.95 23.05 -13.89
N ASP A 127 24.22 22.28 -14.70
CA ASP A 127 24.60 22.00 -16.07
C ASP A 127 23.42 21.45 -16.88
N PHE A 128 23.50 21.46 -18.20
CA PHE A 128 22.51 20.83 -19.07
C PHE A 128 23.12 20.59 -20.46
N GLY A 129 22.59 19.61 -21.17
CA GLY A 129 23.06 19.30 -22.53
C GLY A 129 22.58 17.97 -23.05
N SER A 130 23.07 17.61 -24.23
CA SER A 130 22.83 16.30 -24.84
C SER A 130 23.91 15.32 -24.42
N ALA A 131 23.51 14.12 -24.00
CA ALA A 131 24.41 13.02 -23.73
C ALA A 131 23.70 11.68 -23.94
N LYS A 132 24.47 10.60 -24.02
CA LYS A 132 23.92 9.25 -23.95
C LYS A 132 23.15 9.08 -22.63
N TYR A 133 21.93 8.54 -22.67
CA TYR A 133 21.07 8.46 -21.48
C TYR A 133 21.80 7.77 -20.32
N LYS A 134 21.79 8.41 -19.15
CA LYS A 134 22.55 8.00 -17.94
C LYS A 134 24.06 7.90 -18.12
N PHE A 135 24.62 8.58 -19.13
CA PHE A 135 26.04 8.55 -19.50
C PHE A 135 26.57 7.15 -19.85
N ASP A 136 25.67 6.27 -20.29
CA ASP A 136 25.98 4.91 -20.68
C ASP A 136 25.99 4.80 -22.21
N GLN A 137 27.12 4.37 -22.77
CA GLN A 137 27.41 4.40 -24.20
C GLN A 137 26.46 3.55 -25.05
N GLU A 138 25.88 2.51 -24.44
CA GLU A 138 24.92 1.63 -25.11
C GLU A 138 23.53 2.28 -25.28
N ASN A 139 23.25 3.33 -24.51
CA ASN A 139 21.95 3.99 -24.57
C ASN A 139 21.83 4.97 -25.76
N LYS A 140 20.60 5.36 -26.06
CA LYS A 140 20.31 6.41 -27.04
C LYS A 140 20.64 7.79 -26.47
N GLU A 141 20.91 8.75 -27.35
CA GLU A 141 21.05 10.15 -26.96
C GLU A 141 19.76 10.68 -26.32
N SER A 142 19.95 11.54 -25.32
CA SER A 142 18.87 12.23 -24.62
C SER A 142 19.40 13.56 -24.08
N PHE A 143 18.50 14.44 -23.67
CA PHE A 143 18.87 15.71 -23.04
C PHE A 143 18.80 15.57 -21.52
N PHE A 144 19.80 16.08 -20.81
CA PHE A 144 19.86 16.07 -19.36
C PHE A 144 19.85 17.49 -18.79
N VAL A 145 19.35 17.61 -17.57
CA VAL A 145 19.55 18.77 -16.70
C VAL A 145 20.13 18.27 -15.39
N LYS A 146 21.28 18.84 -15.01
CA LYS A 146 21.97 18.61 -13.74
C LYS A 146 21.66 19.76 -12.79
N PHE A 147 21.24 19.46 -11.57
CA PHE A 147 20.92 20.47 -10.57
C PHE A 147 21.30 20.04 -9.16
N LYS A 148 21.38 21.01 -8.25
CA LYS A 148 21.59 20.81 -6.82
C LYS A 148 20.28 21.05 -6.07
N ASP A 149 19.81 20.04 -5.33
CA ASP A 149 18.57 20.15 -4.56
C ASP A 149 18.74 20.99 -3.28
N SER A 150 17.64 21.26 -2.56
CA SER A 150 17.66 22.03 -1.30
C SER A 150 18.47 21.36 -0.17
N LYS A 151 18.85 20.09 -0.32
CA LYS A 151 19.74 19.35 0.59
C LYS A 151 21.18 19.32 0.09
N ASN A 152 21.52 20.17 -0.88
CA ASN A 152 22.83 20.23 -1.50
C ASN A 152 23.25 18.94 -2.26
N VAL A 153 22.31 18.08 -2.64
CA VAL A 153 22.60 16.84 -3.38
C VAL A 153 22.48 17.09 -4.88
N GLU A 154 23.49 16.68 -5.64
CA GLU A 154 23.46 16.73 -7.11
C GLU A 154 22.54 15.65 -7.68
N ARG A 155 21.72 16.04 -8.66
CA ARG A 155 20.78 15.15 -9.33
C ARG A 155 20.76 15.41 -10.82
N TYR A 156 20.33 14.39 -11.55
CA TYR A 156 20.08 14.46 -12.99
C TYR A 156 18.63 14.12 -13.28
N ILE A 157 18.03 14.90 -14.17
CA ILE A 157 16.81 14.51 -14.87
C ILE A 157 17.11 14.40 -16.35
N TRP A 158 16.31 13.58 -17.04
CA TRP A 158 16.49 13.26 -18.45
C TRP A 158 15.16 13.34 -19.16
N GLY A 159 15.15 13.92 -20.35
CA GLY A 159 13.94 14.08 -21.14
C GLY A 159 14.21 14.87 -22.41
N ILE A 160 13.63 14.42 -23.52
CA ILE A 160 13.81 15.08 -24.82
C ILE A 160 13.28 16.52 -24.79
N ASP A 161 12.13 16.74 -24.16
CA ASP A 161 11.50 18.06 -24.09
C ASP A 161 12.29 19.08 -23.26
N LEU A 162 13.19 18.62 -22.36
CA LEU A 162 14.06 19.51 -21.60
C LEU A 162 14.95 20.36 -22.51
N LYS A 163 15.33 19.86 -23.70
CA LYS A 163 16.11 20.64 -24.67
C LYS A 163 15.37 21.93 -25.05
N ARG A 164 14.14 21.77 -25.56
CA ARG A 164 13.25 22.89 -25.91
C ARG A 164 13.04 23.80 -24.72
N THR A 165 12.79 23.24 -23.55
CA THR A 165 12.51 24.04 -22.36
C THR A 165 13.71 24.87 -21.94
N MET A 166 14.92 24.32 -21.98
CA MET A 166 16.15 25.07 -21.67
C MET A 166 16.46 26.12 -22.73
N GLU A 167 16.32 25.79 -24.02
CA GLU A 167 16.58 26.72 -25.14
C GLU A 167 15.59 27.90 -25.16
N ASN A 168 14.33 27.65 -24.79
CA ASN A 168 13.29 28.69 -24.74
C ASN A 168 13.29 29.46 -23.41
N SER A 169 14.13 29.09 -22.46
CA SER A 169 14.25 29.74 -21.17
C SER A 169 15.47 30.64 -21.12
N ASN A 170 15.38 31.74 -20.37
CA ASN A 170 16.52 32.63 -20.14
C ASN A 170 17.36 32.21 -18.93
N VAL A 171 17.29 30.95 -18.49
CA VAL A 171 18.04 30.48 -17.31
C VAL A 171 19.45 30.08 -17.67
N VAL A 172 20.39 30.42 -16.79
CA VAL A 172 21.81 30.11 -16.92
C VAL A 172 22.31 29.28 -15.74
N LYS A 173 23.49 28.67 -15.89
CA LYS A 173 24.12 27.89 -14.82
C LYS A 173 24.32 28.78 -13.59
N GLY A 174 23.93 28.29 -12.41
CA GLY A 174 23.94 29.04 -11.16
C GLY A 174 22.57 29.57 -10.72
N ASP A 175 21.60 29.66 -11.63
CA ASP A 175 20.27 30.19 -11.31
C ASP A 175 19.50 29.26 -10.35
N LYS A 176 18.69 29.89 -9.48
CA LYS A 176 17.63 29.18 -8.75
C LYS A 176 16.42 29.02 -9.66
N VAL A 177 16.09 27.78 -9.97
CA VAL A 177 15.05 27.42 -10.94
C VAL A 177 14.06 26.42 -10.37
N HIS A 178 12.85 26.43 -10.92
CA HIS A 178 11.91 25.31 -10.78
C HIS A 178 11.98 24.45 -12.02
N ILE A 179 12.03 23.13 -11.84
CA ILE A 179 12.00 22.16 -12.93
C ILE A 179 10.78 21.27 -12.77
N ASP A 180 9.76 21.58 -13.53
CA ASP A 180 8.41 21.08 -13.32
C ASP A 180 7.98 20.16 -14.46
N HIS A 181 7.42 19.02 -14.10
CA HIS A 181 6.86 18.06 -15.05
C HIS A 181 5.40 18.43 -15.29
N LEU A 182 5.10 18.96 -16.47
CA LEU A 182 3.77 19.50 -16.81
C LEU A 182 2.74 18.42 -17.11
N GLY A 183 3.18 17.19 -17.37
CA GLY A 183 2.33 16.08 -17.80
C GLY A 183 2.90 15.35 -18.99
N GLN A 184 2.03 14.71 -19.77
CA GLN A 184 2.42 14.04 -21.00
C GLN A 184 1.46 14.37 -22.14
N SER A 185 2.02 14.55 -23.34
CA SER A 185 1.27 14.76 -24.58
C SER A 185 1.50 13.62 -25.56
N GLN A 186 0.48 13.32 -26.36
CA GLN A 186 0.58 12.36 -27.44
C GLN A 186 1.33 13.00 -28.62
N VAL A 187 2.42 12.38 -29.04
CA VAL A 187 3.22 12.81 -30.19
C VAL A 187 3.39 11.63 -31.12
N LYS A 188 3.20 11.85 -32.43
CA LYS A 188 3.43 10.83 -33.44
C LYS A 188 4.93 10.75 -33.75
N VAL A 189 5.50 9.56 -33.65
CA VAL A 189 6.92 9.29 -33.96
C VAL A 189 7.04 8.15 -34.94
N MET A 190 7.97 8.25 -35.88
CA MET A 190 8.28 7.14 -36.79
C MET A 190 9.14 6.13 -36.05
N VAL A 191 8.67 4.88 -35.97
CA VAL A 191 9.38 3.77 -35.31
C VAL A 191 9.72 2.72 -36.36
N LYS A 192 10.99 2.31 -36.39
CA LYS A 192 11.46 1.15 -37.15
C LYS A 192 11.10 -0.12 -36.39
N GLU A 193 10.12 -0.88 -36.88
CA GLU A 193 9.72 -2.17 -36.32
C GLU A 193 10.28 -3.32 -37.15
N LYS A 194 10.87 -4.31 -36.49
CA LYS A 194 11.41 -5.51 -37.14
C LYS A 194 10.28 -6.53 -37.32
N GLN A 195 10.06 -6.96 -38.56
CA GLN A 195 9.13 -7.99 -38.97
C GLN A 195 9.63 -9.40 -38.61
N ALA A 196 8.73 -10.37 -38.64
CA ALA A 196 9.05 -11.79 -38.43
C ALA A 196 10.03 -12.35 -39.48
N ASP A 197 10.05 -11.77 -40.68
CA ASP A 197 10.99 -12.09 -41.77
C ASP A 197 12.35 -11.37 -41.63
N GLY A 198 12.55 -10.59 -40.58
CA GLY A 198 13.77 -9.84 -40.30
C GLY A 198 13.87 -8.46 -40.97
N ARG A 199 12.90 -8.06 -41.80
CA ARG A 199 12.86 -6.72 -42.44
C ARG A 199 12.41 -5.64 -41.46
N PHE A 200 12.80 -4.39 -41.70
CA PHE A 200 12.32 -3.24 -40.92
C PHE A 200 11.26 -2.47 -41.69
N ILE A 201 10.15 -2.14 -41.03
CA ILE A 201 9.15 -1.22 -41.56
C ILE A 201 9.09 -0.01 -40.65
N GLU A 202 9.13 1.17 -41.25
CA GLU A 202 8.83 2.40 -40.53
C GLU A 202 7.32 2.60 -40.43
N ARG A 203 6.82 2.71 -39.20
CA ARG A 203 5.41 3.03 -38.96
C ARG A 203 5.29 4.25 -38.06
N GLU A 204 4.27 5.04 -38.33
CA GLU A 204 3.85 6.11 -37.44
C GLU A 204 3.25 5.50 -36.17
N LYS A 205 3.85 5.79 -35.02
CA LYS A 205 3.37 5.37 -33.71
C LYS A 205 3.13 6.58 -32.85
N THR A 206 1.92 6.73 -32.33
CA THR A 206 1.64 7.72 -31.29
C THR A 206 2.31 7.27 -29.99
N VAL A 207 3.08 8.13 -29.35
CA VAL A 207 3.72 7.85 -28.04
C VAL A 207 3.47 8.99 -27.08
N LEU A 208 3.50 8.70 -25.78
CA LEU A 208 3.43 9.74 -24.76
C LEU A 208 4.82 10.32 -24.51
N ARG A 209 4.93 11.65 -24.61
CA ARG A 209 6.16 12.40 -24.31
C ARG A 209 5.93 13.25 -23.08
N ASN A 210 6.89 13.21 -22.15
CA ASN A 210 6.90 14.11 -21.00
C ASN A 210 7.06 15.54 -21.47
N GLU A 211 6.27 16.44 -20.91
CA GLU A 211 6.46 17.88 -21.07
C GLU A 211 7.05 18.48 -19.80
N TRP A 212 7.99 19.40 -19.99
CA TRP A 212 8.73 20.06 -18.93
C TRP A 212 8.67 21.57 -19.04
N GLU A 213 8.70 22.23 -17.89
CA GLU A 213 8.89 23.66 -17.74
C GLU A 213 10.08 23.92 -16.82
N VAL A 214 10.97 24.82 -17.23
CA VAL A 214 12.10 25.28 -16.45
C VAL A 214 12.03 26.80 -16.42
N VAL A 215 11.84 27.35 -15.23
CA VAL A 215 11.67 28.80 -15.02
C VAL A 215 12.45 29.23 -13.78
N THR A 216 12.81 30.51 -13.71
CA THR A 216 13.43 31.07 -12.51
C THR A 216 12.50 31.02 -11.32
N ASP A 217 13.07 30.99 -10.11
CA ASP A 217 12.31 31.08 -8.86
C ASP A 217 11.42 32.34 -8.81
N ASP A 218 11.92 33.46 -9.31
CA ASP A 218 11.19 34.72 -9.33
C ASP A 218 10.01 34.72 -10.29
N TYR A 219 10.15 34.08 -11.46
CA TYR A 219 9.03 33.88 -12.38
C TYR A 219 7.96 32.97 -11.75
N ARG A 220 8.36 31.86 -11.11
CA ARG A 220 7.41 30.91 -10.51
C ARG A 220 6.62 31.52 -9.35
N LYS A 221 7.20 32.46 -8.60
CA LYS A 221 6.47 33.22 -7.55
C LYS A 221 5.32 34.04 -8.12
N GLN A 222 5.43 34.49 -9.37
CA GLN A 222 4.45 35.33 -10.04
C GLN A 222 3.44 34.50 -10.86
N VAL A 223 3.91 33.42 -11.50
CA VAL A 223 3.09 32.59 -12.40
C VAL A 223 2.91 31.19 -11.81
N PRO A 224 1.70 30.86 -11.32
CA PRO A 224 1.43 29.53 -10.77
C PRO A 224 1.56 28.46 -11.85
N LEU A 225 2.05 27.29 -11.45
CA LEU A 225 2.20 26.15 -12.34
C LEU A 225 0.84 25.71 -12.89
N LYS A 226 0.75 25.59 -14.21
CA LYS A 226 -0.39 24.95 -14.89
C LYS A 226 0.02 23.55 -15.33
N ILE A 227 -0.53 22.55 -14.66
CA ILE A 227 -0.34 21.13 -15.03
C ILE A 227 -1.34 20.81 -16.13
N LYS A 228 -0.88 20.19 -17.21
CA LYS A 228 -1.77 19.68 -18.27
C LYS A 228 -2.51 18.44 -17.78
N ASP A 229 -3.76 18.32 -18.18
CA ASP A 229 -4.51 17.07 -18.04
C ASP A 229 -3.79 15.97 -18.81
N THR A 230 -3.12 15.09 -18.08
CA THR A 230 -2.53 13.89 -18.66
C THR A 230 -3.65 12.89 -18.95
N PRO A 231 -3.68 12.24 -20.13
CA PRO A 231 -4.69 11.22 -20.42
C PRO A 231 -4.77 10.18 -19.30
N LYS A 232 -5.98 10.03 -18.75
CA LYS A 232 -6.24 9.02 -17.71
C LYS A 232 -6.13 7.63 -18.32
N MET A 233 -5.59 6.71 -17.52
CA MET A 233 -5.56 5.28 -17.84
C MET A 233 -6.95 4.70 -17.56
N GLU A 234 -7.54 4.07 -18.56
CA GLU A 234 -8.85 3.43 -18.47
C GLU A 234 -8.75 1.90 -18.56
N ALA A 235 -9.73 1.18 -18.00
CA ALA A 235 -9.70 -0.29 -17.96
C ALA A 235 -9.59 -0.96 -19.35
N PRO A 236 -10.25 -0.46 -20.41
CA PRO A 236 -10.15 -1.05 -21.74
C PRO A 236 -8.76 -0.91 -22.39
N GLU A 237 -7.90 -0.06 -21.85
CA GLU A 237 -6.51 0.09 -22.30
C GLU A 237 -5.59 -0.98 -21.69
N LEU A 238 -6.08 -1.80 -20.76
CA LEU A 238 -5.30 -2.88 -20.16
C LEU A 238 -5.35 -4.14 -21.03
N VAL A 239 -4.26 -4.92 -21.02
CA VAL A 239 -4.26 -6.30 -21.51
C VAL A 239 -4.18 -7.22 -20.30
N TRP A 240 -5.29 -7.87 -19.96
CA TRP A 240 -5.40 -8.72 -18.79
C TRP A 240 -6.30 -9.92 -19.05
N TYR A 241 -6.05 -10.99 -18.28
CA TYR A 241 -6.83 -12.22 -18.31
C TYR A 241 -6.96 -12.76 -16.90
N ALA A 242 -8.07 -13.42 -16.60
CA ALA A 242 -8.33 -13.99 -15.29
C ALA A 242 -8.86 -15.42 -15.41
N ALA A 243 -8.58 -16.24 -14.39
CA ALA A 243 -9.10 -17.58 -14.23
C ALA A 243 -9.66 -17.75 -12.82
N ILE A 244 -10.81 -18.41 -12.70
CA ILE A 244 -11.45 -18.73 -11.42
C ILE A 244 -11.07 -20.15 -11.03
N HIS A 245 -10.51 -20.27 -9.84
CA HIS A 245 -10.09 -21.52 -9.22
C HIS A 245 -11.08 -21.89 -8.14
N ASN A 246 -11.41 -23.18 -8.02
CA ASN A 246 -12.39 -23.69 -7.07
C ASN A 246 -11.74 -24.26 -5.80
N THR A 247 -10.50 -24.72 -5.91
CA THR A 247 -9.82 -25.39 -4.79
C THR A 247 -8.55 -24.64 -4.39
N ARG A 248 -8.12 -24.83 -3.14
CA ARG A 248 -6.77 -24.45 -2.70
C ARG A 248 -6.12 -25.66 -2.08
N GLU A 249 -4.83 -25.79 -2.27
CA GLU A 249 -4.03 -26.84 -1.64
C GLU A 249 -3.25 -26.24 -0.46
N TYR A 250 -3.01 -27.05 0.57
CA TYR A 250 -2.01 -26.72 1.57
C TYR A 250 -0.62 -26.71 0.94
N GLU A 251 0.16 -25.70 1.31
CA GLU A 251 1.55 -25.58 0.87
C GLU A 251 2.49 -26.28 1.86
N LEU A 252 3.74 -26.56 1.44
CA LEU A 252 4.79 -27.11 2.32
C LEU A 252 5.00 -26.33 3.63
N LYS A 253 4.72 -25.02 3.61
CA LYS A 253 4.76 -24.19 4.82
C LYS A 253 3.63 -24.57 5.79
N ASP A 254 2.43 -24.84 5.28
CA ASP A 254 1.25 -25.15 6.08
C ASP A 254 1.46 -26.50 6.78
N GLU A 255 2.01 -27.48 6.06
CA GLU A 255 2.44 -28.77 6.62
C GLU A 255 3.42 -28.59 7.79
N LYS A 256 4.52 -27.86 7.57
CA LYS A 256 5.53 -27.59 8.62
C LYS A 256 4.93 -26.90 9.86
N ILE A 257 4.04 -25.93 9.65
CA ILE A 257 3.36 -25.21 10.74
C ILE A 257 2.48 -26.17 11.54
N SER A 258 1.68 -26.96 10.83
CA SER A 258 0.70 -27.86 11.44
C SER A 258 1.37 -29.00 12.24
N LEU A 259 2.48 -29.54 11.75
CA LEU A 259 3.32 -30.51 12.47
C LEU A 259 3.91 -29.89 13.74
N ARG A 260 4.47 -28.68 13.65
CA ARG A 260 5.02 -27.99 14.82
C ARG A 260 3.97 -27.70 15.90
N ILE A 261 2.77 -27.27 15.49
CA ILE A 261 1.65 -27.07 16.40
C ILE A 261 1.28 -28.38 17.09
N THR A 262 1.24 -29.48 16.33
CA THR A 262 0.93 -30.82 16.85
C THR A 262 1.95 -31.25 17.91
N ASP A 263 3.25 -31.04 17.68
CA ASP A 263 4.30 -31.37 18.64
C ASP A 263 4.19 -30.55 19.93
N LEU A 264 3.95 -29.23 19.82
CA LEU A 264 3.78 -28.37 20.99
C LEU A 264 2.49 -28.69 21.75
N LYS A 265 1.42 -29.08 21.04
CA LYS A 265 0.17 -29.55 21.65
C LYS A 265 0.41 -30.85 22.45
N LYS A 266 1.20 -31.78 21.93
CA LYS A 266 1.59 -33.02 22.65
C LYS A 266 2.41 -32.73 23.92
N GLN A 267 3.16 -31.62 23.94
CA GLN A 267 3.87 -31.15 25.14
C GLN A 267 2.97 -30.48 26.19
N GLY A 268 1.66 -30.40 25.95
CA GLY A 268 0.69 -29.84 26.89
C GLY A 268 0.59 -28.31 26.88
N LEU A 269 1.15 -27.63 25.87
CA LEU A 269 1.09 -26.17 25.80
C LEU A 269 -0.32 -25.69 25.45
N SER A 270 -0.70 -24.55 26.05
CA SER A 270 -1.95 -23.85 25.72
C SER A 270 -1.91 -23.28 24.30
N LYS A 271 -3.07 -23.04 23.67
CA LYS A 271 -3.17 -22.36 22.36
C LYS A 271 -2.37 -21.04 22.32
N LEU A 272 -2.39 -20.27 23.42
CA LEU A 272 -1.70 -18.99 23.52
C LEU A 272 -0.18 -19.16 23.55
N ASP A 273 0.33 -20.18 24.23
CA ASP A 273 1.77 -20.43 24.31
C ASP A 273 2.31 -21.07 23.02
N ILE A 274 1.54 -21.96 22.40
CA ILE A 274 1.81 -22.46 21.04
C ILE A 274 1.92 -21.28 20.07
N PHE A 275 1.00 -20.32 20.14
CA PHE A 275 1.05 -19.13 19.28
C PHE A 275 2.34 -18.32 19.45
N LYS A 276 2.88 -18.23 20.69
CA LYS A 276 4.15 -17.54 20.96
C LYS A 276 5.33 -18.35 20.43
N GLU A 277 5.39 -19.65 20.70
CA GLU A 277 6.50 -20.52 20.30
C GLU A 277 6.58 -20.68 18.78
N VAL A 278 5.46 -20.96 18.13
CA VAL A 278 5.39 -21.05 16.66
C VAL A 278 5.86 -19.75 16.01
N LYS A 279 5.52 -18.58 16.58
CA LYS A 279 6.02 -17.30 16.07
C LYS A 279 7.53 -17.14 16.19
N LYS A 280 8.16 -17.67 17.24
CA LYS A 280 9.63 -17.65 17.39
C LYS A 280 10.29 -18.52 16.32
N ASP A 281 9.82 -19.75 16.16
CA ASP A 281 10.37 -20.71 15.19
C ASP A 281 10.17 -20.22 13.74
N MET A 282 9.01 -19.63 13.45
CA MET A 282 8.67 -19.20 12.09
C MET A 282 9.33 -17.90 11.65
N PHE A 283 9.85 -17.09 12.59
CA PHE A 283 10.76 -16.00 12.25
C PHE A 283 12.00 -16.52 11.50
N LEU A 284 12.52 -17.69 11.90
CA LEU A 284 13.66 -18.34 11.26
C LEU A 284 13.30 -18.87 9.86
N LEU A 285 12.06 -19.32 9.67
CA LEU A 285 11.56 -19.86 8.39
C LEU A 285 10.99 -18.79 7.44
N LYS A 286 11.00 -17.50 7.84
CA LYS A 286 10.42 -16.37 7.09
C LYS A 286 8.91 -16.50 6.80
N TYR A 287 8.19 -17.27 7.61
CA TYR A 287 6.74 -17.42 7.52
C TYR A 287 6.06 -16.63 8.65
N LYS A 288 4.86 -16.10 8.41
CA LYS A 288 4.08 -15.35 9.42
C LYS A 288 2.67 -15.94 9.48
N PRO A 289 2.44 -16.97 10.30
CA PRO A 289 1.12 -17.57 10.41
C PRO A 289 0.19 -16.55 11.07
N THR A 290 -1.07 -16.55 10.69
CA THR A 290 -2.08 -15.81 11.42
C THR A 290 -2.50 -16.60 12.66
N GLN A 291 -3.13 -15.91 13.60
CA GLN A 291 -3.71 -16.57 14.77
C GLN A 291 -4.77 -17.61 14.36
N ARG A 292 -5.54 -17.32 13.30
CA ARG A 292 -6.52 -18.26 12.75
C ARG A 292 -5.88 -19.52 12.20
N ASP A 293 -4.76 -19.39 11.50
CA ASP A 293 -4.04 -20.57 10.97
C ASP A 293 -3.61 -21.48 12.12
N ILE A 294 -3.10 -20.89 13.22
CA ILE A 294 -2.65 -21.64 14.39
C ILE A 294 -3.84 -22.31 15.12
N GLU A 295 -4.92 -21.57 15.35
CA GLU A 295 -6.14 -22.11 15.95
C GLU A 295 -6.72 -23.25 15.11
N TYR A 296 -6.76 -23.06 13.78
CA TYR A 296 -7.25 -24.07 12.85
C TYR A 296 -6.45 -25.37 12.95
N PHE A 297 -5.13 -25.34 12.84
CA PHE A 297 -4.31 -26.57 12.92
C PHE A 297 -4.31 -27.17 14.33
N TYR A 298 -4.43 -26.36 15.38
CA TYR A 298 -4.58 -26.88 16.73
C TYR A 298 -5.85 -27.71 16.87
N ASP A 299 -6.96 -27.24 16.31
CA ASP A 299 -8.27 -27.89 16.44
C ASP A 299 -8.45 -29.05 15.45
N ASN A 300 -7.88 -28.96 14.25
CA ASN A 300 -8.10 -29.93 13.16
C ASN A 300 -6.94 -30.91 12.93
N GLY A 301 -5.77 -30.67 13.54
CA GLY A 301 -4.60 -31.53 13.41
C GLY A 301 -3.67 -31.14 12.24
N PRO A 302 -2.63 -31.96 11.99
CA PRO A 302 -1.67 -31.71 10.93
C PRO A 302 -2.28 -31.90 9.55
N VAL A 303 -1.72 -31.18 8.57
CA VAL A 303 -2.08 -31.25 7.14
C VAL A 303 -0.84 -31.55 6.32
N MET A 304 -1.02 -32.10 5.11
CA MET A 304 0.08 -32.38 4.18
C MET A 304 0.08 -31.42 2.99
N SER A 305 1.26 -31.09 2.47
CA SER A 305 1.37 -30.31 1.24
C SER A 305 0.66 -31.02 0.08
N GLY A 306 -0.18 -30.29 -0.65
CA GLY A 306 -1.00 -30.82 -1.75
C GLY A 306 -2.40 -31.28 -1.33
N GLU A 307 -2.68 -31.41 -0.03
CA GLU A 307 -4.05 -31.69 0.43
C GLU A 307 -4.97 -30.49 0.15
N ILE A 308 -6.21 -30.78 -0.26
CA ILE A 308 -7.21 -29.74 -0.56
C ILE A 308 -7.70 -29.11 0.75
N LYS A 309 -7.67 -27.79 0.82
CA LYS A 309 -8.22 -27.01 1.92
C LYS A 309 -9.75 -27.19 1.98
N PRO A 310 -10.33 -27.42 3.16
CA PRO A 310 -11.77 -27.61 3.28
C PRO A 310 -12.53 -26.30 3.05
N GLY A 311 -13.80 -26.44 2.66
CA GLY A 311 -14.70 -25.33 2.38
C GLY A 311 -14.53 -24.74 0.98
N ASP A 312 -15.34 -23.74 0.67
CA ASP A 312 -15.27 -23.02 -0.59
C ASP A 312 -14.04 -22.09 -0.59
N ASN A 313 -13.03 -22.46 -1.35
CA ASN A 313 -11.77 -21.74 -1.45
C ASN A 313 -11.64 -21.00 -2.78
N ARG A 314 -12.77 -20.65 -3.39
CA ARG A 314 -12.77 -19.98 -4.68
C ARG A 314 -11.95 -18.71 -4.64
N HIS A 315 -11.09 -18.58 -5.64
CA HIS A 315 -10.24 -17.43 -5.79
C HIS A 315 -9.93 -17.20 -7.26
N ILE A 316 -9.60 -15.96 -7.58
CA ILE A 316 -9.34 -15.56 -8.95
C ILE A 316 -7.88 -15.17 -9.07
N HIS A 317 -7.22 -15.77 -10.05
CA HIS A 317 -5.92 -15.35 -10.51
C HIS A 317 -6.09 -14.44 -11.71
N ILE A 318 -5.43 -13.28 -11.70
CA ILE A 318 -5.43 -12.31 -12.80
C ILE A 318 -3.99 -12.10 -13.23
N ILE A 319 -3.74 -12.14 -14.53
CA ILE A 319 -2.49 -11.71 -15.14
C ILE A 319 -2.73 -10.42 -15.92
N VAL A 320 -1.84 -9.45 -15.76
CA VAL A 320 -1.93 -8.14 -16.42
C VAL A 320 -0.61 -7.86 -17.10
N SER A 321 -0.61 -7.53 -18.39
CA SER A 321 0.61 -7.11 -19.08
C SER A 321 1.19 -5.86 -18.41
N ARG A 322 2.52 -5.75 -18.40
CA ARG A 322 3.21 -4.54 -17.96
C ARG A 322 3.00 -3.37 -18.93
N ARG A 323 2.51 -3.62 -20.14
CA ARG A 323 2.16 -2.57 -21.11
C ARG A 323 0.64 -2.44 -21.23
N ASP A 324 0.21 -1.21 -21.51
CA ASP A 324 -1.13 -0.99 -22.05
C ASP A 324 -1.27 -1.64 -23.44
N LYS A 325 -2.50 -1.69 -23.94
CA LYS A 325 -2.90 -2.35 -25.18
C LYS A 325 -2.19 -1.81 -26.43
N GLU A 326 -1.85 -0.53 -26.42
CA GLU A 326 -1.12 0.10 -27.52
C GLU A 326 0.40 0.07 -27.34
N MET A 327 0.90 -0.51 -26.25
CA MET A 327 2.31 -0.51 -25.87
C MET A 327 2.92 0.90 -25.85
N LYS A 328 2.23 1.87 -25.24
CA LYS A 328 2.68 3.25 -25.01
C LYS A 328 3.02 3.53 -23.55
N ARG A 329 2.28 2.95 -22.60
CA ARG A 329 2.45 3.14 -21.15
C ARG A 329 2.98 1.88 -20.49
N THR A 330 3.86 2.07 -19.51
CA THR A 330 4.37 0.98 -18.66
C THR A 330 3.68 1.04 -17.29
N LEU A 331 2.98 -0.03 -16.94
CA LEU A 331 2.17 -0.18 -15.74
C LEU A 331 3.04 -0.65 -14.56
N ASN A 332 3.88 0.23 -14.03
CA ASN A 332 4.76 -0.11 -12.90
C ASN A 332 4.05 0.04 -11.55
N ASN A 333 3.53 -1.07 -11.02
CA ASN A 333 2.85 -1.13 -9.73
C ASN A 333 3.78 -1.21 -8.49
N SER A 334 5.10 -1.25 -8.71
CA SER A 334 6.10 -1.32 -7.64
C SER A 334 6.57 0.08 -7.22
N ASN A 335 6.38 1.08 -8.08
CA ASN A 335 6.67 2.47 -7.77
C ASN A 335 5.47 3.11 -7.05
N ARG A 336 5.65 3.42 -5.75
CA ARG A 336 4.62 4.02 -4.89
C ARG A 336 4.11 5.38 -5.37
N ASN A 337 4.87 6.07 -6.21
CA ASN A 337 4.48 7.37 -6.79
C ASN A 337 3.57 7.22 -8.02
N SER A 338 3.55 6.05 -8.66
CA SER A 338 2.67 5.77 -9.80
C SER A 338 1.53 4.81 -9.44
N PHE A 339 1.65 4.04 -8.37
CA PHE A 339 0.63 3.09 -7.93
C PHE A 339 0.66 2.93 -6.41
N ASN A 340 -0.45 3.24 -5.76
CA ASN A 340 -0.67 3.03 -4.34
C ASN A 340 -1.39 1.70 -4.10
N ARG A 341 -0.63 0.68 -3.69
CA ARG A 341 -1.15 -0.67 -3.42
C ARG A 341 -2.18 -0.69 -2.29
N VAL A 342 -2.01 0.13 -1.25
CA VAL A 342 -2.94 0.17 -0.11
C VAL A 342 -4.30 0.69 -0.59
N GLU A 343 -4.29 1.82 -1.29
CA GLU A 343 -5.49 2.40 -1.90
C GLU A 343 -6.15 1.43 -2.89
N PHE A 344 -5.37 0.71 -3.70
CA PHE A 344 -5.92 -0.31 -4.60
C PHE A 344 -6.66 -1.42 -3.85
N PHE A 345 -6.10 -1.93 -2.75
CA PHE A 345 -6.73 -3.00 -1.97
C PHE A 345 -7.97 -2.52 -1.21
N GLU A 346 -7.92 -1.31 -0.65
CA GLU A 346 -9.05 -0.68 0.04
C GLU A 346 -10.19 -0.39 -0.93
N ARG A 347 -9.88 0.20 -2.09
CA ARG A 347 -10.87 0.49 -3.13
C ARG A 347 -11.57 -0.76 -3.63
N ASN A 348 -10.85 -1.86 -3.83
CA ASN A 348 -11.47 -3.13 -4.20
C ASN A 348 -12.42 -3.67 -3.12
N SER A 349 -12.07 -3.49 -1.83
CA SER A 349 -12.97 -3.86 -0.74
C SER A 349 -14.23 -2.98 -0.73
N GLU A 350 -14.08 -1.67 -0.89
CA GLU A 350 -15.20 -0.73 -1.00
C GLU A 350 -16.10 -1.05 -2.20
N SER A 351 -15.52 -1.25 -3.40
CA SER A 351 -16.26 -1.59 -4.61
C SER A 351 -17.07 -2.87 -4.42
N PHE A 352 -16.52 -3.92 -3.79
CA PHE A 352 -17.29 -5.13 -3.52
C PHE A 352 -18.50 -4.85 -2.62
N ASN A 353 -18.26 -4.13 -1.54
CA ASN A 353 -19.31 -3.78 -0.57
C ASN A 353 -20.44 -2.99 -1.25
N MET A 354 -20.09 -2.01 -2.08
CA MET A 354 -21.06 -1.19 -2.80
C MET A 354 -21.79 -1.98 -3.90
N SER A 355 -21.05 -2.70 -4.75
CA SER A 355 -21.62 -3.44 -5.88
C SER A 355 -22.60 -4.53 -5.46
N PHE A 356 -22.38 -5.17 -4.30
CA PHE A 356 -23.20 -6.27 -3.84
C PHE A 356 -23.98 -5.96 -2.56
N ASN A 357 -23.98 -4.72 -2.09
CA ASN A 357 -24.58 -4.34 -0.80
C ASN A 357 -24.10 -5.23 0.37
N PHE A 358 -22.80 -5.55 0.38
CA PHE A 358 -22.20 -6.39 1.41
C PHE A 358 -21.74 -5.51 2.58
N THR A 359 -22.38 -5.70 3.74
CA THR A 359 -21.90 -5.13 5.00
C THR A 359 -21.11 -6.18 5.73
N LYS A 360 -19.80 -5.98 5.84
CA LYS A 360 -18.94 -6.88 6.61
C LYS A 360 -19.41 -6.88 8.07
N SER A 361 -19.77 -8.05 8.61
CA SER A 361 -20.06 -8.21 10.04
C SER A 361 -18.91 -7.57 10.83
N GLN A 362 -19.25 -6.70 11.79
CA GLN A 362 -18.28 -5.77 12.40
C GLN A 362 -17.04 -6.48 12.95
N HIS A 363 -15.97 -6.50 12.18
CA HIS A 363 -14.56 -6.50 12.59
C HIS A 363 -13.70 -6.27 11.35
N THR A 364 -13.71 -5.05 10.85
CA THR A 364 -12.78 -4.63 9.81
C THR A 364 -11.33 -4.65 10.35
N LEU A 365 -10.34 -4.80 9.47
CA LEU A 365 -8.92 -4.60 9.84
C LEU A 365 -8.71 -3.18 10.40
N PHE A 366 -9.55 -2.25 9.93
CA PHE A 366 -9.73 -0.90 10.43
C PHE A 366 -10.15 -0.87 11.90
N ASP A 367 -11.19 -1.62 12.30
CA ASP A 367 -11.61 -1.74 13.71
C ASP A 367 -10.49 -2.33 14.56
N LYS A 368 -9.77 -3.33 14.07
CA LYS A 368 -8.65 -3.94 14.81
C LYS A 368 -7.49 -2.97 15.01
N ARG A 369 -7.11 -2.23 13.97
CA ARG A 369 -5.99 -1.29 14.02
C ARG A 369 -6.34 -0.06 14.85
N TRP A 370 -7.56 0.46 14.73
CA TRP A 370 -8.04 1.53 15.61
C TRP A 370 -8.18 1.06 17.06
N LYS A 371 -8.73 -0.14 17.32
CA LYS A 371 -8.77 -0.72 18.68
C LYS A 371 -7.39 -0.84 19.31
N MET A 372 -6.35 -1.16 18.52
CA MET A 372 -4.97 -1.15 19.00
C MET A 372 -4.50 0.26 19.39
N PHE A 373 -4.82 1.29 18.60
CA PHE A 373 -4.51 2.68 18.96
C PHE A 373 -5.30 3.14 20.19
N GLN A 374 -6.61 2.86 20.24
CA GLN A 374 -7.47 3.11 21.38
C GLN A 374 -6.88 2.53 22.67
N HIS A 375 -6.48 1.26 22.66
CA HIS A 375 -5.86 0.63 23.83
C HIS A 375 -4.57 1.33 24.27
N ARG A 376 -3.75 1.78 23.31
CA ARG A 376 -2.52 2.54 23.61
C ARG A 376 -2.82 3.94 24.15
N ILE A 377 -3.84 4.62 23.61
CA ILE A 377 -4.33 5.92 24.11
C ILE A 377 -4.80 5.78 25.56
N ASP A 378 -5.63 4.77 25.85
CA ASP A 378 -6.14 4.51 27.19
C ASP A 378 -4.99 4.21 28.16
N HIS A 379 -4.04 3.37 27.76
CA HIS A 379 -2.85 3.09 28.55
C HIS A 379 -1.99 4.34 28.80
N MET A 380 -1.85 5.22 27.81
CA MET A 380 -1.13 6.49 27.96
C MET A 380 -1.86 7.45 28.90
N ASN A 381 -3.18 7.59 28.80
CA ASN A 381 -4.04 8.38 29.69
C ASN A 381 -4.00 7.89 31.14
N LEU A 382 -3.78 6.60 31.36
CA LEU A 382 -3.61 6.03 32.70
C LEU A 382 -2.21 6.28 33.29
N LYS A 383 -1.20 6.50 32.44
CA LYS A 383 0.22 6.48 32.84
C LYS A 383 0.86 7.87 32.89
N TYR A 384 0.42 8.80 32.05
CA TYR A 384 1.04 10.11 31.89
C TYR A 384 0.02 11.24 32.08
N ALA A 385 0.49 12.39 32.56
CA ALA A 385 -0.28 13.62 32.55
C ALA A 385 -0.10 14.32 31.19
N PHE A 386 -1.18 14.84 30.63
CA PHE A 386 -1.14 15.59 29.37
C PHE A 386 -1.36 17.08 29.65
N PRO A 387 -0.71 18.00 28.92
CA PRO A 387 -0.99 19.43 29.02
C PRO A 387 -2.47 19.75 28.78
N SER A 388 -3.14 18.99 27.90
CA SER A 388 -4.57 19.06 27.61
C SER A 388 -5.46 18.33 28.63
N GLY A 389 -4.91 17.78 29.72
CA GLY A 389 -5.58 16.90 30.67
C GLY A 389 -5.55 15.42 30.26
N TYR A 390 -6.01 15.10 29.04
CA TYR A 390 -5.96 13.74 28.48
C TYR A 390 -5.85 13.75 26.94
N LEU A 391 -5.47 12.61 26.37
CA LEU A 391 -5.57 12.34 24.94
C LEU A 391 -7.00 11.95 24.58
N ASP A 392 -7.70 12.85 23.90
CA ASP A 392 -9.05 12.61 23.39
C ASP A 392 -9.01 11.64 22.21
N SER A 393 -9.57 10.45 22.42
CA SER A 393 -9.60 9.40 21.41
C SER A 393 -10.47 9.75 20.20
N LYS A 394 -11.58 10.49 20.39
CA LYS A 394 -12.45 10.90 19.27
C LYS A 394 -11.73 11.89 18.36
N LYS A 395 -10.99 12.84 18.94
CA LYS A 395 -10.17 13.78 18.15
C LYS A 395 -9.04 13.07 17.41
N LEU A 396 -8.34 12.14 18.07
CA LEU A 396 -7.31 11.33 17.42
C LEU A 396 -7.87 10.42 16.32
N PHE A 397 -9.10 9.93 16.48
CA PHE A 397 -9.79 9.17 15.44
C PHE A 397 -10.06 10.03 14.21
N ASN A 398 -10.53 11.26 14.39
CA ASN A 398 -10.76 12.18 13.28
C ASN A 398 -9.44 12.50 12.55
N VAL A 399 -8.34 12.73 13.27
CA VAL A 399 -7.01 12.88 12.67
C VAL A 399 -6.58 11.63 11.89
N TYR A 400 -6.86 10.44 12.44
CA TYR A 400 -6.57 9.17 11.79
C TYR A 400 -7.38 8.98 10.49
N ALA A 401 -8.65 9.39 10.51
CA ALA A 401 -9.56 9.36 9.36
C ALA A 401 -9.19 10.39 8.28
N ASP A 402 -8.91 11.64 8.66
CA ASP A 402 -8.56 12.74 7.76
C ASP A 402 -7.25 12.50 7.01
N GLN A 403 -6.29 11.82 7.65
CA GLN A 403 -5.06 11.39 7.01
C GLN A 403 -5.24 10.18 6.07
N ARG A 404 -6.49 9.75 5.83
CA ARG A 404 -6.85 8.59 5.03
C ARG A 404 -6.02 7.36 5.39
N TYR A 405 -5.80 7.15 6.70
CA TYR A 405 -5.15 5.96 7.23
C TYR A 405 -3.69 5.75 6.80
N HIS A 406 -3.05 6.77 6.21
CA HIS A 406 -1.64 6.74 5.86
C HIS A 406 -0.73 6.46 7.08
N ASP A 407 0.47 5.94 6.82
CA ASP A 407 1.48 5.62 7.86
C ASP A 407 1.91 6.84 8.71
N ASN A 408 1.57 8.06 8.30
CA ASN A 408 1.93 9.29 9.02
C ASN A 408 1.37 9.32 10.43
N PHE A 409 0.08 8.99 10.61
CA PHE A 409 -0.53 8.88 11.93
C PHE A 409 0.23 7.87 12.80
N SER A 410 0.47 6.67 12.26
CA SER A 410 1.16 5.60 12.99
C SER A 410 2.57 5.99 13.43
N LYS A 411 3.32 6.66 12.54
CA LYS A 411 4.68 7.16 12.81
C LYS A 411 4.67 8.28 13.86
N ASN A 412 3.78 9.25 13.73
CA ASN A 412 3.71 10.37 14.65
C ASN A 412 3.18 9.93 16.02
N PHE A 413 2.17 9.06 16.07
CA PHE A 413 1.66 8.47 17.31
C PHE A 413 2.73 7.65 18.05
N TRP A 414 3.54 6.87 17.31
CA TRP A 414 4.68 6.16 17.91
C TRP A 414 5.75 7.12 18.46
N LYS A 415 6.06 8.21 17.74
CA LYS A 415 6.97 9.26 18.23
C LYS A 415 6.44 9.91 19.49
N LEU A 416 5.14 10.24 19.52
CA LEU A 416 4.46 10.79 20.68
C LEU A 416 4.64 9.86 21.89
N GLU A 417 4.24 8.59 21.76
CA GLU A 417 4.33 7.60 22.85
C GLU A 417 5.77 7.45 23.37
N ASN A 418 6.77 7.44 22.48
CA ASN A 418 8.17 7.35 22.87
C ASN A 418 8.72 8.63 23.50
N GLY A 419 8.22 9.80 23.10
CA GLY A 419 8.53 11.07 23.77
C GLY A 419 8.10 11.01 25.23
N PHE A 420 6.86 10.58 25.49
CA PHE A 420 6.36 10.41 26.86
C PHE A 420 7.18 9.41 27.68
N LYS A 421 7.60 8.28 27.08
CA LYS A 421 8.50 7.32 27.75
C LYS A 421 9.86 7.92 28.13
N LYS A 422 10.27 9.02 27.48
CA LYS A 422 11.55 9.71 27.70
C LYS A 422 11.40 11.02 28.48
N GLY A 423 10.22 11.34 28.99
CA GLY A 423 9.96 12.58 29.74
C GLY A 423 9.92 13.84 28.87
N THR A 424 9.62 13.70 27.58
CA THR A 424 9.49 14.84 26.66
C THR A 424 8.07 14.88 26.08
N VAL A 425 7.41 16.03 26.18
CA VAL A 425 6.00 16.17 25.81
C VAL A 425 5.85 17.32 24.82
N PRO A 426 5.14 17.15 23.69
CA PRO A 426 4.83 18.27 22.81
C PRO A 426 3.68 19.10 23.41
N ALA A 427 3.69 20.41 23.18
CA ALA A 427 2.68 21.33 23.70
C ALA A 427 1.24 20.95 23.32
N ASP A 428 1.04 20.46 22.08
CA ASP A 428 -0.23 19.88 21.63
C ASP A 428 -0.01 18.46 21.06
N PRO A 429 -0.28 17.42 21.88
CA PRO A 429 -0.16 16.02 21.47
C PRO A 429 -1.05 15.61 20.28
N ILE A 430 -2.24 16.19 20.14
CA ILE A 430 -3.19 15.82 19.09
C ILE A 430 -2.75 16.47 17.77
N ALA A 431 -2.42 17.76 17.80
CA ALA A 431 -1.88 18.45 16.64
C ALA A 431 -0.51 17.87 16.25
N PHE A 432 0.30 17.41 17.21
CA PHE A 432 1.57 16.72 16.92
C PHE A 432 1.35 15.45 16.10
N VAL A 433 0.32 14.66 16.43
CA VAL A 433 -0.03 13.47 15.66
C VAL A 433 -0.50 13.84 14.26
N ALA A 434 -1.26 14.94 14.14
CA ALA A 434 -1.77 15.46 12.87
C ALA A 434 -0.68 16.01 11.94
N LEU A 435 0.32 16.71 12.48
CA LEU A 435 1.24 17.56 11.73
C LEU A 435 2.71 17.11 11.79
N GLY A 436 3.09 16.35 12.81
CA GLY A 436 4.43 15.82 13.04
C GLY A 436 5.41 16.79 13.69
N SER A 437 6.56 16.23 14.10
CA SER A 437 7.58 16.88 14.93
C SER A 437 8.23 18.14 14.34
N ASN A 438 8.12 18.34 13.02
CA ASN A 438 8.68 19.53 12.36
C ASN A 438 7.84 20.79 12.58
N ARG A 439 6.56 20.62 12.94
CA ARG A 439 5.63 21.73 13.19
C ARG A 439 5.32 21.91 14.67
N ILE A 440 5.46 20.84 15.47
CA ILE A 440 5.27 20.86 16.92
C ILE A 440 6.43 20.09 17.55
N PRO A 441 7.48 20.77 18.05
CA PRO A 441 8.61 20.11 18.70
C PRO A 441 8.26 19.57 20.09
N PHE A 442 9.10 18.69 20.62
CA PHE A 442 9.02 18.24 22.01
C PHE A 442 9.69 19.26 22.93
N GLU A 443 9.07 19.57 24.08
CA GLU A 443 9.68 20.35 25.14
C GLU A 443 10.25 19.41 26.23
N LYS A 444 11.29 19.85 26.95
CA LYS A 444 11.77 19.18 28.17
C LYS A 444 10.94 19.68 29.34
N GLU A 445 10.32 18.79 30.12
CA GLU A 445 9.62 19.19 31.34
C GLU A 445 10.61 19.73 32.39
N ASN A 446 10.33 20.94 32.90
CA ASN A 446 10.78 21.34 34.23
C ASN A 446 9.82 20.67 35.25
N ASN A 447 10.37 19.95 36.23
CA ASN A 447 9.64 19.20 37.25
C ASN A 447 8.46 20.01 37.87
N VAL A 448 7.22 19.67 37.52
CA VAL A 448 6.02 20.08 38.29
C VAL A 448 5.45 18.84 38.95
N SER A 449 5.23 18.90 40.27
CA SER A 449 4.81 17.72 41.03
C SER A 449 3.30 17.46 40.88
N LEU A 450 2.90 16.20 41.04
CA LEU A 450 1.49 15.76 41.03
C LEU A 450 0.63 16.50 42.07
N ALA A 451 1.24 17.02 43.14
CA ALA A 451 0.55 17.78 44.19
C ALA A 451 0.14 19.18 43.70
N ASP A 452 0.96 19.82 42.88
CA ASP A 452 0.71 21.16 42.34
C ASP A 452 -0.44 21.13 41.32
N MET A 453 -0.50 20.06 40.49
CA MET A 453 -1.60 19.86 39.54
C MET A 453 -2.94 19.52 40.22
N MET A 454 -2.92 18.75 41.32
CA MET A 454 -4.15 18.46 42.09
C MET A 454 -4.72 19.72 42.76
N GLY A 455 -3.89 20.73 43.06
CA GLY A 455 -4.33 22.04 43.54
C GLY A 455 -5.16 22.79 42.50
N SER A 456 -4.71 22.84 41.24
CA SER A 456 -5.43 23.51 40.14
C SER A 456 -6.71 22.80 39.70
N MET A 457 -6.79 21.47 39.83
CA MET A 457 -8.03 20.73 39.47
C MET A 457 -9.19 21.02 40.43
N LYS A 458 -8.91 21.34 41.70
CA LYS A 458 -9.96 21.75 42.67
C LYS A 458 -10.53 23.14 42.38
N SER A 459 -9.76 24.05 41.78
CA SER A 459 -10.26 25.39 41.42
C SER A 459 -11.12 25.39 40.15
N LEU A 460 -11.01 24.37 39.30
CA LEU A 460 -11.77 24.24 38.04
C LEU A 460 -13.14 23.57 38.20
N GLY A 461 -13.38 22.85 39.31
CA GLY A 461 -14.66 22.18 39.58
C GLY A 461 -15.85 23.13 39.85
N GLY A 462 -15.62 24.43 39.98
CA GLY A 462 -16.68 25.43 40.14
C GLY A 462 -17.29 25.93 38.82
N ALA A 463 -16.76 25.54 37.66
CA ALA A 463 -17.03 26.23 36.39
C ALA A 463 -17.62 25.35 35.26
N MET A 464 -17.95 24.07 35.49
CA MET A 464 -18.50 23.18 34.44
C MET A 464 -19.80 22.51 34.89
N GLY A 465 -20.85 22.66 34.07
CA GLY A 465 -22.21 22.19 34.36
C GLY A 465 -22.39 20.67 34.39
N GLU A 466 -23.58 20.27 34.86
CA GLU A 466 -23.99 18.99 35.47
C GLU A 466 -23.70 17.69 34.68
N GLY A 467 -23.21 17.74 33.44
CA GLY A 467 -22.84 16.55 32.65
C GLY A 467 -21.40 16.05 32.86
N GLY A 468 -20.46 16.93 33.22
CA GLY A 468 -19.03 16.58 33.40
C GLY A 468 -18.73 15.90 34.74
N ASP A 469 -19.55 16.19 35.76
CA ASP A 469 -19.32 15.70 37.12
C ASP A 469 -19.54 14.20 37.27
N GLN A 470 -20.38 13.57 36.44
CA GLN A 470 -20.68 12.15 36.58
C GLN A 470 -19.52 11.24 36.13
N GLU A 471 -18.83 11.55 35.03
CA GLU A 471 -17.68 10.77 34.56
C GLU A 471 -16.44 10.97 35.44
N ILE A 472 -16.20 12.21 35.90
CA ILE A 472 -15.11 12.53 36.84
C ILE A 472 -15.36 11.85 38.19
N THR A 473 -16.61 11.88 38.69
CA THR A 473 -17.00 11.20 39.93
C THR A 473 -16.88 9.67 39.80
N LEU A 474 -17.23 9.09 38.65
CA LEU A 474 -17.07 7.66 38.39
C LEU A 474 -15.58 7.25 38.34
N LEU A 475 -14.73 8.09 37.77
CA LEU A 475 -13.28 7.89 37.71
C LEU A 475 -12.63 8.00 39.09
N LEU A 476 -13.00 9.03 39.86
CA LEU A 476 -12.53 9.24 41.24
C LEU A 476 -12.97 8.11 42.17
N ASN A 477 -14.20 7.60 42.02
CA ASN A 477 -14.70 6.45 42.78
C ASN A 477 -13.97 5.15 42.41
N LYS A 478 -13.61 4.93 41.13
CA LYS A 478 -12.75 3.80 40.71
C LYS A 478 -11.35 3.89 41.30
N LEU A 479 -10.77 5.09 41.37
CA LEU A 479 -9.44 5.33 41.95
C LEU A 479 -9.45 5.14 43.49
N ARG A 480 -10.51 5.59 44.18
CA ARG A 480 -10.69 5.35 45.64
C ARG A 480 -10.82 3.86 45.96
N ARG A 481 -11.58 3.09 45.17
CA ARG A 481 -11.73 1.63 45.36
C ARG A 481 -10.40 0.89 45.19
N ARG A 482 -9.58 1.26 44.22
CA ARG A 482 -8.24 0.67 44.00
C ARG A 482 -7.24 1.04 45.09
N ARG A 483 -7.33 2.23 45.67
CA ARG A 483 -6.50 2.64 46.82
C ARG A 483 -6.85 1.82 48.07
N ASN A 484 -8.13 1.62 48.34
CA ASN A 484 -8.58 0.81 49.48
C ASN A 484 -8.26 -0.69 49.31
N GLN A 485 -8.32 -1.23 48.10
CA GLN A 485 -7.85 -2.61 47.82
C GLN A 485 -6.34 -2.78 48.05
N ARG A 486 -5.52 -1.83 47.59
CA ARG A 486 -4.07 -1.85 47.85
C ARG A 486 -3.71 -1.71 49.34
N SER A 487 -4.47 -0.95 50.11
CA SER A 487 -4.28 -0.85 51.56
C SER A 487 -4.69 -2.12 52.32
N GLN A 488 -5.69 -2.87 51.84
CA GLN A 488 -6.08 -4.16 52.42
C GLN A 488 -5.08 -5.28 52.07
N ASP A 489 -4.53 -5.29 50.86
CA ASP A 489 -3.51 -6.27 50.45
C ASP A 489 -2.16 -6.04 51.16
N GLN A 490 -1.85 -4.82 51.58
CA GLN A 490 -0.65 -4.53 52.38
C GLN A 490 -0.79 -4.84 53.88
N GLY A 491 -2.03 -5.02 54.38
CA GLY A 491 -2.29 -5.40 55.77
C GLY A 491 -2.35 -6.91 56.03
N ARG A 492 -2.35 -7.75 54.98
CA ARG A 492 -2.34 -9.22 55.08
C ARG A 492 -0.94 -9.86 54.98
N ASN A 493 0.09 -9.05 54.72
CA ASN A 493 1.49 -9.45 54.68
C ASN A 493 2.32 -8.70 55.73
N LYS A 494 1.85 -8.68 56.98
CA LYS A 494 2.66 -8.36 58.16
C LYS A 494 2.31 -9.31 59.29
#